data_AF-A0A8H2WTJ1-F1
#
_entry.id   AF-A0A8H2WTJ1-F1
#
_cell.length_a   1.000
_cell.length_b   1.000
_cell.length_c   1.000
_cell.angle_alpha   90.00
_cell.angle_beta   90.00
_cell.angle_gamma   90.00
#
_symmetry.space_group_name_H-M   'P 1'
#
loop_
_entity.id
_entity.type
_entity.pdbx_description
1 polymer ?
#
loop_
_entity_poly.entity_id
_entity_poly.type
_entity_poly.pdbx_seq_one_letter_code
_entity_poly.pdbx_strand_id
1 'polypeptide(L)'
;MTRSLFILCFGTALCSVVAHPAPEPRITPTPTTPVKRDLLDVPASVTSILGSAIPSDAAGGILPAWLTMPSDDQIKEQLGLNDTEISQLPVEVMNIPGYANWTENGWNNRIHGYVYKNPPATADQLDAAAKVFVPSLDESGFTDANRAMARNVTAALITLPVQNYSLQFNLRYNGQPAANVTFPLPTDSRGEYDQFVPFTSPGLVPEGNETNVVQGLELFTPAIQSGNASSYLVPPQGITLVADIDDILRVTRIYQPADGLRNSFALPYVPWMNMPEVLKGWEQRVQGLHFHYLTTTPIKVTQFYESFIYANYPLGSFDIRPLNLTTVDQIFQVRKVNLHRVFETFPQRKFVLLADTSNGDIMKQYPAMVTQFPGQVQCILLRNTSATDSGNNFPYDTSGFKDIDNSTYMFFRTPDDIAGLDFSRGDCRNASVPQNVTFEYQGLPSILGNSAVFSQPNIILAPLMISFLITLFA
;
A
#
# COMPACT_ATOMS: atom_id res chain seq x y z
N MET A 1 -11.28 -38.71 84.97
CA MET A 1 -12.15 -37.53 84.92
C MET A 1 -11.68 -36.66 83.75
N THR A 2 -12.56 -36.42 82.76
CA THR A 2 -12.55 -35.37 81.70
C THR A 2 -11.22 -35.04 80.99
N ARG A 3 -10.91 -35.56 79.78
CA ARG A 3 -11.32 -35.08 78.42
C ARG A 3 -11.39 -33.54 78.25
N SER A 4 -10.49 -32.97 77.44
CA SER A 4 -10.88 -32.40 76.13
C SER A 4 -9.67 -31.90 75.31
N LEU A 5 -9.86 -31.99 74.01
CA LEU A 5 -8.92 -31.92 72.90
C LEU A 5 -9.48 -30.87 71.91
N PHE A 6 -8.60 -30.12 71.23
CA PHE A 6 -8.84 -29.32 70.00
C PHE A 6 -9.80 -28.11 70.04
N ILE A 7 -9.28 -26.92 69.71
CA ILE A 7 -9.51 -26.12 68.49
C ILE A 7 -8.83 -24.75 68.67
N LEU A 8 -7.82 -24.45 67.85
CA LEU A 8 -7.29 -23.09 67.67
C LEU A 8 -8.10 -22.45 66.52
N CYS A 9 -8.92 -21.45 66.82
CA CYS A 9 -9.71 -20.73 65.82
C CYS A 9 -8.81 -19.86 64.94
N PHE A 10 -8.84 -20.14 63.62
CA PHE A 10 -8.42 -19.23 62.57
C PHE A 10 -9.35 -18.01 62.53
N GLY A 11 -8.80 -16.82 62.70
CA GLY A 11 -9.43 -15.54 62.35
C GLY A 11 -8.69 -14.93 61.16
N THR A 12 -9.12 -15.28 59.95
CA THR A 12 -8.71 -14.65 58.70
C THR A 12 -9.34 -13.26 58.57
N ALA A 13 -8.53 -12.20 58.69
CA ALA A 13 -8.86 -10.91 58.12
C ALA A 13 -8.32 -10.88 56.68
N LEU A 14 -9.18 -11.20 55.72
CA LEU A 14 -8.92 -11.04 54.29
C LEU A 14 -8.93 -9.55 53.97
N CYS A 15 -7.76 -9.00 53.64
CA CYS A 15 -7.66 -7.78 52.83
C CYS A 15 -8.20 -8.10 51.44
N SER A 16 -9.33 -7.49 51.08
CA SER A 16 -9.93 -7.56 49.76
C SER A 16 -8.99 -6.93 48.74
N VAL A 17 -8.35 -7.76 47.92
CA VAL A 17 -7.73 -7.33 46.67
C VAL A 17 -8.88 -6.98 45.73
N VAL A 18 -9.03 -5.70 45.39
CA VAL A 18 -9.93 -5.27 44.31
C VAL A 18 -9.26 -5.71 43.01
N ALA A 19 -9.73 -6.83 42.46
CA ALA A 19 -9.36 -7.27 41.13
C ALA A 19 -9.82 -6.22 40.11
N HIS A 20 -8.90 -5.75 39.27
CA HIS A 20 -9.26 -5.00 38.08
C HIS A 20 -10.12 -5.89 37.17
N PRO A 21 -11.15 -5.34 36.51
CA PRO A 21 -11.91 -6.09 35.52
C PRO A 21 -10.96 -6.57 34.41
N ALA A 22 -11.14 -7.82 33.98
CA ALA A 22 -10.41 -8.38 32.85
C ALA A 22 -10.61 -7.48 31.62
N PRO A 23 -9.57 -7.23 30.80
CA PRO A 23 -9.73 -6.48 29.56
C PRO A 23 -10.79 -7.16 28.69
N GLU A 24 -11.76 -6.36 28.21
CA GLU A 24 -12.84 -6.86 27.37
C GLU A 24 -12.29 -7.54 26.11
N PRO A 25 -12.98 -8.58 25.59
CA PRO A 25 -12.60 -9.21 24.34
C PRO A 25 -12.58 -8.18 23.21
N ARG A 26 -11.39 -7.97 22.64
CA ARG A 26 -11.23 -7.19 21.41
C ARG A 26 -12.15 -7.80 20.36
N ILE A 27 -13.03 -6.98 19.77
CA ILE A 27 -13.96 -7.40 18.73
C ILE A 27 -13.16 -7.99 17.57
N THR A 28 -13.21 -9.31 17.42
CA THR A 28 -12.80 -9.99 16.19
C THR A 28 -13.71 -9.46 15.08
N PRO A 29 -13.19 -8.97 13.94
CA PRO A 29 -14.03 -8.53 12.83
C PRO A 29 -14.98 -9.67 12.46
N THR A 30 -16.29 -9.40 12.57
CA THR A 30 -17.32 -10.32 12.08
C THR A 30 -17.07 -10.56 10.59
N PRO A 31 -17.19 -11.80 10.08
CA PRO A 31 -17.13 -12.04 8.64
C PRO A 31 -18.33 -11.33 7.99
N THR A 32 -18.12 -10.12 7.49
CA THR A 32 -19.04 -9.50 6.56
C THR A 32 -18.95 -10.30 5.27
N THR A 33 -20.02 -11.02 4.94
CA THR A 33 -20.20 -11.60 3.60
C THR A 33 -19.99 -10.48 2.59
N PRO A 34 -18.93 -10.52 1.75
CA PRO A 34 -18.67 -9.45 0.80
C PRO A 34 -19.81 -9.41 -0.21
N VAL A 35 -20.44 -8.24 -0.34
CA VAL A 35 -21.31 -7.95 -1.47
C VAL A 35 -20.40 -7.86 -2.70
N LYS A 36 -20.54 -8.85 -3.58
CA LYS A 36 -19.89 -8.96 -4.88
C LYS A 36 -19.94 -7.61 -5.62
N ARG A 37 -18.81 -6.91 -5.75
CA ARG A 37 -18.71 -5.73 -6.64
C ARG A 37 -18.04 -6.14 -7.94
N ASP A 38 -18.91 -6.54 -8.85
CA ASP A 38 -18.67 -6.53 -10.30
C ASP A 38 -18.63 -5.07 -10.79
N LEU A 39 -18.43 -4.86 -12.09
CA LEU A 39 -18.52 -3.62 -12.89
C LEU A 39 -19.75 -2.68 -12.63
N LEU A 40 -20.56 -2.96 -11.61
CA LEU A 40 -21.83 -2.36 -11.21
C LEU A 40 -21.72 -1.05 -10.42
N ASP A 41 -20.53 -0.67 -9.93
CA ASP A 41 -20.34 0.63 -9.28
C ASP A 41 -20.23 1.79 -10.29
N VAL A 42 -19.99 1.47 -11.57
CA VAL A 42 -20.19 2.40 -12.68
C VAL A 42 -21.69 2.39 -13.01
N PRO A 43 -22.40 3.53 -12.94
CA PRO A 43 -23.83 3.58 -13.20
C PRO A 43 -24.19 2.85 -14.50
N ALA A 44 -25.28 2.08 -14.51
CA ALA A 44 -25.72 1.35 -15.71
C ALA A 44 -25.86 2.26 -16.95
N SER A 45 -26.12 3.56 -16.72
CA SER A 45 -26.13 4.60 -17.74
C SER A 45 -24.74 4.82 -18.35
N VAL A 46 -23.67 4.84 -17.56
CA VAL A 46 -22.28 5.00 -18.00
C VAL A 46 -21.82 3.73 -18.74
N THR A 47 -22.11 2.52 -18.24
CA THR A 47 -21.78 1.25 -18.93
C THR A 47 -22.57 1.03 -20.22
N SER A 48 -23.85 1.44 -20.27
CA SER A 48 -24.68 1.34 -21.49
C SER A 48 -24.22 2.27 -22.61
N ILE A 49 -23.59 3.39 -22.27
CA ILE A 49 -23.11 4.42 -23.21
C ILE A 49 -21.69 4.10 -23.70
N LEU A 50 -20.88 3.43 -22.86
CA LEU A 50 -19.50 3.04 -23.19
C LEU A 50 -19.40 1.72 -23.97
N GLY A 51 -20.44 0.89 -23.99
CA GLY A 51 -20.38 -0.44 -24.61
C GLY A 51 -19.20 -1.28 -24.06
N SER A 52 -18.68 -2.21 -24.87
CA SER A 52 -17.47 -3.00 -24.54
C SER A 52 -16.15 -2.20 -24.56
N ALA A 53 -16.21 -0.86 -24.59
CA ALA A 53 -15.04 0.00 -24.81
C ALA A 53 -14.22 0.32 -23.55
N ILE A 54 -14.72 -0.03 -22.36
CA ILE A 54 -13.89 -0.12 -21.15
C ILE A 54 -13.71 -1.61 -20.85
N PRO A 55 -12.51 -2.19 -21.09
CA PRO A 55 -12.22 -3.54 -20.63
C PRO A 55 -12.51 -3.62 -19.13
N SER A 56 -13.20 -4.65 -18.67
CA SER A 56 -13.37 -4.95 -17.23
C SER A 56 -12.04 -4.93 -16.48
N ASP A 57 -10.96 -5.20 -17.20
CA ASP A 57 -9.57 -5.22 -16.74
C ASP A 57 -9.06 -3.82 -16.37
N ALA A 58 -9.59 -2.75 -16.96
CA ALA A 58 -9.16 -1.38 -16.70
C ALA A 58 -9.60 -0.86 -15.33
N ALA A 59 -10.75 -1.31 -14.80
CA ALA A 59 -11.20 -0.94 -13.45
C ALA A 59 -10.34 -1.57 -12.35
N GLY A 60 -9.59 -2.63 -12.69
CA GLY A 60 -8.59 -3.25 -11.82
C GLY A 60 -7.15 -2.82 -12.13
N GLY A 61 -6.86 -1.97 -13.12
CA GLY A 61 -5.47 -1.71 -13.51
C GLY A 61 -4.69 -3.01 -13.82
N ILE A 62 -3.44 -3.13 -13.35
CA ILE A 62 -2.63 -4.37 -13.50
C ILE A 62 -3.12 -5.50 -12.54
N LEU A 63 -4.08 -5.23 -11.65
CA LEU A 63 -4.61 -6.20 -10.67
C LEU A 63 -5.12 -7.52 -11.27
N PRO A 64 -5.78 -7.57 -12.45
CA PRO A 64 -6.15 -8.85 -13.07
C PRO A 64 -4.94 -9.74 -13.36
N ALA A 65 -3.81 -9.16 -13.78
CA ALA A 65 -2.58 -9.90 -14.00
C ALA A 65 -1.92 -10.35 -12.69
N TRP A 66 -2.00 -9.54 -11.62
CA TRP A 66 -1.52 -9.97 -10.30
C TRP A 66 -2.39 -11.05 -9.65
N LEU A 67 -3.65 -11.20 -10.07
CA LEU A 67 -4.59 -12.22 -9.60
C LEU A 67 -4.41 -13.58 -10.29
N THR A 68 -3.70 -13.63 -11.42
CA THR A 68 -3.39 -14.86 -12.16
C THR A 68 -2.01 -15.43 -11.81
N MET A 69 -1.40 -14.97 -10.72
CA MET A 69 -0.12 -15.52 -10.26
C MET A 69 -0.24 -17.01 -9.89
N PRO A 70 0.73 -17.85 -10.29
CA PRO A 70 0.72 -19.25 -9.91
C PRO A 70 0.82 -19.37 -8.37
N SER A 71 0.12 -20.34 -7.81
CA SER A 71 0.28 -20.71 -6.40
C SER A 71 1.68 -21.26 -6.14
N ASP A 72 2.10 -21.29 -4.87
CA ASP A 72 3.40 -21.86 -4.51
C ASP A 72 3.54 -23.32 -4.96
N ASP A 73 2.47 -24.11 -4.90
CA ASP A 73 2.47 -25.50 -5.39
C ASP A 73 2.58 -25.58 -6.91
N GLN A 74 1.92 -24.68 -7.65
CA GLN A 74 2.07 -24.57 -9.10
C GLN A 74 3.49 -24.17 -9.48
N ILE A 75 4.14 -23.28 -8.73
CA ILE A 75 5.54 -22.90 -8.93
C ILE A 75 6.45 -24.12 -8.73
N LYS A 76 6.27 -24.87 -7.64
CA LYS A 76 7.06 -26.08 -7.37
C LYS A 76 6.92 -27.11 -8.49
N GLU A 77 5.69 -27.36 -8.93
CA GLU A 77 5.40 -28.30 -10.02
C GLU A 77 6.02 -27.84 -11.34
N GLN A 78 5.85 -26.57 -11.71
CA GLN A 78 6.41 -26.00 -12.95
C GLN A 78 7.95 -26.00 -12.98
N LEU A 79 8.59 -25.83 -11.83
CA LEU A 79 10.04 -25.87 -11.71
C LEU A 79 10.59 -27.29 -11.46
N GLY A 80 9.72 -28.29 -11.29
CA GLY A 80 10.11 -29.67 -11.03
C GLY A 80 10.85 -29.87 -9.70
N LEU A 81 10.57 -29.01 -8.70
CA LEU A 81 11.26 -29.00 -7.42
C LEU A 81 10.61 -29.94 -6.43
N ASN A 82 11.43 -30.69 -5.68
CA ASN A 82 10.97 -31.45 -4.53
C ASN A 82 11.24 -30.73 -3.20
N ASP A 83 10.54 -31.14 -2.14
CA ASP A 83 10.65 -30.50 -0.82
C ASP A 83 12.07 -30.59 -0.22
N THR A 84 12.86 -31.60 -0.58
CA THR A 84 14.25 -31.73 -0.10
C THR A 84 15.13 -30.64 -0.70
N GLU A 85 15.03 -30.40 -2.01
CA GLU A 85 15.75 -29.33 -2.69
C GLU A 85 15.36 -27.96 -2.14
N ILE A 86 14.06 -27.72 -1.96
CA ILE A 86 13.55 -26.47 -1.39
C ILE A 86 14.05 -26.29 0.05
N SER A 87 14.10 -27.35 0.86
CA SER A 87 14.59 -27.27 2.24
C SER A 87 16.05 -26.81 2.34
N GLN A 88 16.88 -27.12 1.34
CA GLN A 88 18.29 -26.79 1.28
C GLN A 88 18.57 -25.37 0.75
N LEU A 89 17.59 -24.71 0.12
CA LEU A 89 17.75 -23.33 -0.32
C LEU A 89 17.97 -22.38 0.86
N PRO A 90 18.83 -21.35 0.69
CA PRO A 90 19.04 -20.35 1.72
C PRO A 90 17.75 -19.60 2.02
N VAL A 91 17.54 -19.27 3.30
CA VAL A 91 16.47 -18.38 3.72
C VAL A 91 16.90 -16.95 3.44
N GLU A 92 16.02 -16.20 2.79
CA GLU A 92 16.15 -14.77 2.56
C GLU A 92 15.04 -14.01 3.28
N VAL A 93 15.33 -12.76 3.60
CA VAL A 93 14.39 -11.84 4.24
C VAL A 93 14.37 -10.58 3.40
N MET A 94 13.19 -10.05 3.12
CA MET A 94 13.00 -8.71 2.56
C MET A 94 12.25 -7.90 3.60
N ASN A 95 12.97 -7.02 4.29
CA ASN A 95 12.37 -6.00 5.13
C ASN A 95 11.87 -4.86 4.24
N ILE A 96 10.65 -4.39 4.49
CA ILE A 96 10.11 -3.21 3.81
C ILE A 96 10.44 -1.99 4.68
N PRO A 97 10.90 -0.88 4.10
CA PRO A 97 11.27 0.28 4.91
C PRO A 97 10.07 0.83 5.71
N GLY A 98 10.10 0.67 7.03
CA GLY A 98 8.98 1.00 7.92
C GLY A 98 9.07 2.39 8.56
N TYR A 99 8.15 2.68 9.46
CA TYR A 99 8.19 3.87 10.31
C TYR A 99 8.05 3.49 11.79
N ALA A 100 8.54 4.36 12.67
CA ALA A 100 8.34 4.27 14.11
C ALA A 100 7.60 5.50 14.62
N ASN A 101 6.65 5.29 15.53
CA ASN A 101 6.01 6.37 16.27
C ASN A 101 6.54 6.44 17.71
N TRP A 102 6.45 7.63 18.29
CA TRP A 102 6.77 7.84 19.70
C TRP A 102 5.55 7.54 20.56
N THR A 103 5.77 6.79 21.64
CA THR A 103 4.75 6.41 22.63
C THR A 103 5.23 6.78 24.03
N GLU A 104 4.38 6.60 25.04
CA GLU A 104 4.76 6.77 26.45
C GLU A 104 5.91 5.83 26.89
N ASN A 105 6.11 4.73 26.18
CA ASN A 105 7.13 3.71 26.47
C ASN A 105 8.36 3.82 25.54
N GLY A 106 8.48 4.92 24.79
CA GLY A 106 9.56 5.16 23.84
C GLY A 106 9.17 4.92 22.38
N TRP A 107 10.17 4.67 21.53
CA TRP A 107 9.96 4.42 20.11
C TRP A 107 9.30 3.06 19.88
N ASN A 108 8.31 3.03 19.01
CA ASN A 108 7.59 1.82 18.62
C ASN A 108 7.73 1.64 17.11
N ASN A 109 8.64 0.76 16.70
CA ASN A 109 9.06 0.59 15.31
C ASN A 109 8.20 -0.45 14.60
N ARG A 110 7.51 -0.07 13.53
CA ARG A 110 6.82 -1.04 12.67
C ARG A 110 7.86 -1.77 11.82
N ILE A 111 8.05 -3.04 12.12
CA ILE A 111 8.90 -3.94 11.35
C ILE A 111 7.99 -4.89 10.59
N HIS A 112 8.12 -4.86 9.27
CA HIS A 112 7.30 -5.67 8.37
C HIS A 112 8.06 -6.10 7.13
N GLY A 113 7.68 -7.24 6.58
CA GLY A 113 8.38 -7.82 5.46
C GLY A 113 7.96 -9.25 5.13
N TYR A 114 8.83 -9.92 4.39
CA TYR A 114 8.60 -11.24 3.82
C TYR A 114 9.85 -12.12 3.96
N VAL A 115 9.69 -13.36 4.41
CA VAL A 115 10.74 -14.37 4.50
C VAL A 115 10.48 -15.44 3.45
N TYR A 116 11.48 -15.73 2.63
CA TYR A 116 11.31 -16.53 1.43
C TYR A 116 12.55 -17.31 1.04
N LYS A 117 12.38 -18.16 0.03
CA LYS A 117 13.43 -18.91 -0.66
C LYS A 117 13.35 -18.62 -2.15
N ASN A 118 14.51 -18.44 -2.77
CA ASN A 118 14.65 -18.28 -4.21
C ASN A 118 14.83 -19.65 -4.88
N PRO A 119 13.80 -20.20 -5.54
CA PRO A 119 13.97 -21.44 -6.28
C PRO A 119 14.90 -21.23 -7.49
N PRO A 120 15.77 -22.20 -7.81
CA PRO A 120 16.57 -22.14 -9.03
C PRO A 120 15.65 -22.24 -10.25
N ALA A 121 15.82 -21.35 -11.22
CA ALA A 121 15.10 -21.36 -12.48
C ALA A 121 16.03 -20.99 -13.63
N THR A 122 15.89 -21.66 -14.77
CA THR A 122 16.63 -21.32 -15.99
C THR A 122 16.07 -20.06 -16.64
N ALA A 123 16.85 -19.42 -17.53
CA ALA A 123 16.38 -18.28 -18.29
C ALA A 123 15.11 -18.60 -19.10
N ASP A 124 15.04 -19.80 -19.70
CA ASP A 124 13.89 -20.23 -20.48
C ASP A 124 12.64 -20.45 -19.61
N GLN A 125 12.80 -20.99 -18.39
CA GLN A 125 11.70 -21.13 -17.43
C GLN A 125 11.18 -19.76 -16.98
N LEU A 126 12.09 -18.81 -16.69
CA LEU A 126 11.72 -17.45 -16.31
C LEU A 126 11.06 -16.69 -17.47
N ASP A 127 11.53 -16.86 -18.71
CA ASP A 127 10.88 -16.28 -19.89
C ASP A 127 9.49 -16.86 -20.12
N ALA A 128 9.34 -18.17 -19.98
CA ALA A 128 8.03 -18.83 -20.11
C ALA A 128 7.04 -18.32 -19.05
N ALA A 129 7.47 -18.17 -17.80
CA ALA A 129 6.65 -17.60 -16.73
C ALA A 129 6.35 -16.11 -16.95
N ALA A 130 7.33 -15.32 -17.43
CA ALA A 130 7.17 -13.90 -17.71
C ALA A 130 6.10 -13.62 -18.79
N LYS A 131 5.92 -14.54 -19.77
CA LYS A 131 4.93 -14.40 -20.85
C LYS A 131 3.48 -14.35 -20.37
N VAL A 132 3.19 -14.81 -19.14
CA VAL A 132 1.87 -14.64 -18.51
C VAL A 132 1.56 -13.15 -18.31
N PHE A 133 2.57 -12.34 -17.95
CA PHE A 133 2.42 -10.92 -17.67
C PHE A 133 2.80 -10.04 -18.86
N VAL A 134 3.78 -10.48 -19.67
CA VAL A 134 4.25 -9.76 -20.85
C VAL A 134 4.19 -10.70 -22.05
N PRO A 135 3.00 -10.97 -22.62
CA PRO A 135 2.87 -11.86 -23.79
C PRO A 135 3.73 -11.41 -24.98
N SER A 136 4.03 -10.11 -25.05
CA SER A 136 4.87 -9.47 -26.06
C SER A 136 6.37 -9.65 -25.86
N LEU A 137 6.83 -10.47 -24.91
CA LEU A 137 8.25 -10.59 -24.58
C LEU A 137 9.14 -10.99 -25.78
N ASP A 138 8.56 -11.75 -26.72
CA ASP A 138 9.22 -12.21 -27.95
C ASP A 138 9.09 -11.24 -29.14
N GLU A 139 8.38 -10.11 -28.98
CA GLU A 139 8.24 -9.13 -30.05
C GLU A 139 9.60 -8.47 -30.35
N SER A 140 9.83 -8.14 -31.63
CA SER A 140 11.10 -7.59 -32.12
C SER A 140 11.54 -6.28 -31.46
N GLY A 141 10.66 -5.60 -30.72
CA GLY A 141 10.95 -4.40 -29.95
C GLY A 141 11.55 -4.65 -28.55
N PHE A 142 11.60 -5.89 -28.05
CA PHE A 142 12.17 -6.21 -26.75
C PHE A 142 13.69 -6.44 -26.85
N THR A 143 14.45 -5.58 -26.15
CA THR A 143 15.91 -5.73 -26.03
C THR A 143 16.29 -6.85 -25.06
N ASP A 144 17.55 -7.29 -25.07
CA ASP A 144 18.07 -8.23 -24.06
C ASP A 144 17.94 -7.69 -22.63
N ALA A 145 18.10 -6.38 -22.45
CA ALA A 145 17.92 -5.73 -21.16
C ALA A 145 16.46 -5.80 -20.67
N ASN A 146 15.49 -5.62 -21.58
CA ASN A 146 14.07 -5.75 -21.24
C ASN A 146 13.72 -7.19 -20.84
N ARG A 147 14.28 -8.19 -21.55
CA ARG A 147 14.13 -9.60 -21.17
C ARG A 147 14.76 -9.90 -19.81
N ALA A 148 15.95 -9.38 -19.55
CA ALA A 148 16.60 -9.54 -18.25
C ALA A 148 15.76 -8.93 -17.11
N MET A 149 15.16 -7.76 -17.33
CA MET A 149 14.24 -7.16 -16.37
C MET A 149 13.00 -8.04 -16.13
N ALA A 150 12.38 -8.54 -17.20
CA ALA A 150 11.24 -9.47 -17.10
C ALA A 150 11.58 -10.71 -16.27
N ARG A 151 12.75 -11.31 -16.50
CA ARG A 151 13.23 -12.45 -15.72
C ARG A 151 13.45 -12.09 -14.25
N ASN A 152 14.04 -10.92 -13.96
CA ASN A 152 14.29 -10.49 -12.59
C ASN A 152 12.98 -10.27 -11.81
N VAL A 153 12.00 -9.59 -12.41
CA VAL A 153 10.69 -9.38 -11.78
C VAL A 153 9.97 -10.71 -11.61
N THR A 154 10.03 -11.59 -12.61
CA THR A 154 9.43 -12.93 -12.55
C THR A 154 10.07 -13.79 -11.46
N ALA A 155 11.40 -13.76 -11.34
CA ALA A 155 12.13 -14.47 -10.29
C ALA A 155 11.67 -14.05 -8.88
N ALA A 156 11.42 -12.75 -8.67
CA ALA A 156 10.90 -12.25 -7.40
C ALA A 156 9.46 -12.73 -7.11
N LEU A 157 8.63 -12.91 -8.13
CA LEU A 157 7.24 -13.34 -8.01
C LEU A 157 7.10 -14.83 -7.70
N ILE A 158 8.01 -15.65 -8.22
CA ILE A 158 8.01 -17.11 -8.02
C ILE A 158 8.75 -17.55 -6.75
N THR A 159 9.15 -16.60 -5.88
CA THR A 159 9.74 -16.93 -4.58
C THR A 159 8.78 -17.76 -3.73
N LEU A 160 9.34 -18.68 -2.93
CA LEU A 160 8.58 -19.58 -2.08
C LEU A 160 8.58 -19.06 -0.63
N PRO A 161 7.43 -18.89 0.04
CA PRO A 161 7.36 -18.37 1.40
C PRO A 161 7.97 -19.33 2.43
N VAL A 162 8.59 -18.78 3.47
CA VAL A 162 9.05 -19.55 4.64
C VAL A 162 8.13 -19.27 5.83
N GLN A 163 7.35 -20.27 6.20
CA GLN A 163 6.37 -20.18 7.28
C GLN A 163 7.02 -20.46 8.64
N ASN A 164 6.41 -19.94 9.71
CA ASN A 164 6.80 -20.18 11.10
C ASN A 164 8.29 -19.87 11.40
N TYR A 165 8.84 -18.87 10.71
CA TYR A 165 10.23 -18.45 10.87
C TYR A 165 10.35 -17.37 11.95
N SER A 166 11.24 -17.57 12.92
CA SER A 166 11.49 -16.60 14.00
C SER A 166 12.54 -15.58 13.58
N LEU A 167 12.25 -14.29 13.79
CA LEU A 167 13.10 -13.19 13.36
C LEU A 167 13.73 -12.46 14.54
N GLN A 168 14.95 -11.97 14.30
CA GLN A 168 15.65 -11.04 15.17
C GLN A 168 16.21 -9.91 14.33
N PHE A 169 16.34 -8.73 14.93
CA PHE A 169 16.81 -7.54 14.26
C PHE A 169 17.83 -6.79 15.11
N ASN A 170 18.89 -6.29 14.47
CA ASN A 170 19.80 -5.33 15.08
C ASN A 170 19.48 -3.94 14.52
N LEU A 171 19.15 -3.01 15.40
CA LEU A 171 18.89 -1.62 15.08
C LEU A 171 20.18 -0.83 15.24
N ARG A 172 20.53 0.00 14.27
CA ARG A 172 21.64 0.97 14.38
C ARG A 172 21.16 2.37 14.09
N TYR A 173 21.74 3.33 14.78
CA TYR A 173 21.48 4.74 14.61
C TYR A 173 22.80 5.46 14.37
N ASN A 174 22.91 6.17 13.24
CA ASN A 174 24.16 6.82 12.80
C ASN A 174 25.37 5.87 12.85
N GLY A 175 25.18 4.61 12.42
CA GLY A 175 26.21 3.58 12.44
C GLY A 175 26.53 2.99 13.82
N GLN A 176 25.91 3.46 14.90
CA GLN A 176 26.12 2.91 16.25
C GLN A 176 25.03 1.89 16.61
N PRO A 177 25.35 0.78 17.31
CA PRO A 177 24.35 -0.15 17.82
C PRO A 177 23.33 0.55 18.73
N ALA A 178 22.05 0.48 18.37
CA ALA A 178 20.96 1.13 19.11
C ALA A 178 20.18 0.15 19.99
N ALA A 179 19.73 -0.97 19.42
CA ALA A 179 19.01 -2.02 20.14
C ALA A 179 19.01 -3.34 19.37
N ASN A 180 18.90 -4.46 20.09
CA ASN A 180 18.63 -5.77 19.48
C ASN A 180 17.20 -6.16 19.85
N VAL A 181 16.41 -6.53 18.85
CA VAL A 181 14.98 -6.75 18.98
C VAL A 181 14.64 -8.15 18.51
N THR A 182 13.99 -8.94 19.38
CA THR A 182 13.35 -10.19 18.97
C THR A 182 11.96 -9.87 18.46
N PHE A 183 11.65 -10.28 17.23
CA PHE A 183 10.34 -10.08 16.67
C PHE A 183 9.33 -11.01 17.36
N PRO A 184 8.15 -10.52 17.77
CA PRO A 184 7.31 -11.22 18.76
C PRO A 184 6.58 -12.45 18.22
N LEU A 185 6.35 -12.51 16.91
CA LEU A 185 5.59 -13.58 16.27
C LEU A 185 6.40 -14.21 15.14
N PRO A 186 6.36 -15.52 14.94
CA PRO A 186 6.95 -16.09 13.74
C PRO A 186 6.18 -15.65 12.48
N THR A 187 6.78 -15.83 11.31
CA THR A 187 6.11 -15.55 10.04
C THR A 187 4.83 -16.37 9.86
N ASP A 188 3.86 -15.80 9.16
CA ASP A 188 2.61 -16.49 8.83
C ASP A 188 2.79 -17.54 7.71
N SER A 189 1.68 -18.14 7.25
CA SER A 189 1.70 -19.16 6.20
C SER A 189 2.16 -18.66 4.82
N ARG A 190 2.32 -17.34 4.64
CA ARG A 190 2.84 -16.72 3.42
C ARG A 190 4.22 -16.12 3.67
N GLY A 191 4.88 -16.45 4.78
CA GLY A 191 6.19 -15.91 5.12
C GLY A 191 6.16 -14.43 5.50
N GLU A 192 4.97 -13.83 5.69
CA GLU A 192 4.85 -12.41 6.02
C GLU A 192 4.94 -12.18 7.53
N TYR A 193 5.41 -10.98 7.89
CA TYR A 193 5.40 -10.46 9.25
C TYR A 193 5.13 -8.96 9.21
N ASP A 194 4.36 -8.45 10.18
CA ASP A 194 4.06 -7.02 10.34
C ASP A 194 3.64 -6.78 11.79
N GLN A 195 4.51 -6.16 12.58
CA GLN A 195 4.20 -5.75 13.95
C GLN A 195 4.96 -4.47 14.30
N PHE A 196 4.36 -3.70 15.18
CA PHE A 196 5.08 -2.68 15.92
C PHE A 196 5.85 -3.32 17.07
N VAL A 197 7.14 -3.01 17.16
CA VAL A 197 8.02 -3.54 18.20
C VAL A 197 8.68 -2.38 18.95
N PRO A 198 8.48 -2.28 20.27
CA PRO A 198 9.05 -1.20 21.07
C PRO A 198 10.56 -1.37 21.19
N PHE A 199 11.27 -0.25 21.19
CA PHE A 199 12.69 -0.20 21.52
C PHE A 199 13.05 1.14 22.16
N THR A 200 14.12 1.13 22.95
CA THR A 200 14.68 2.33 23.58
C THR A 200 16.19 2.34 23.39
N SER A 201 16.77 3.51 23.15
CA SER A 201 18.22 3.67 23.09
C SER A 201 18.64 5.00 23.76
N PRO A 202 18.56 5.07 25.10
CA PRO A 202 18.76 6.32 25.84
C PRO A 202 20.12 6.95 25.56
N GLY A 203 20.13 8.26 25.31
CA GLY A 203 21.36 9.03 25.05
C GLY A 203 21.97 8.84 23.67
N LEU A 204 21.47 7.91 22.85
CA LEU A 204 21.90 7.73 21.46
C LEU A 204 20.84 8.21 20.47
N VAL A 205 19.60 7.72 20.63
CA VAL A 205 18.47 8.08 19.76
C VAL A 205 17.65 9.17 20.47
N PRO A 206 17.50 10.37 19.88
CA PRO A 206 16.63 11.42 20.41
C PRO A 206 15.21 10.94 20.66
N GLU A 207 14.64 11.37 21.78
CA GLU A 207 13.24 11.08 22.11
C GLU A 207 12.32 11.77 21.09
N GLY A 208 11.24 11.09 20.71
CA GLY A 208 10.37 11.58 19.62
C GLY A 208 9.60 12.84 19.97
N ASN A 209 9.35 13.10 21.25
CA ASN A 209 8.77 14.34 21.78
C ASN A 209 9.80 15.49 21.90
N GLU A 210 11.09 15.22 21.74
CA GLU A 210 12.17 16.21 21.83
C GLU A 210 12.72 16.62 20.45
N THR A 211 12.21 16.02 19.37
CA THR A 211 12.63 16.31 17.99
C THR A 211 11.43 16.65 17.10
N ASN A 212 11.68 17.51 16.11
CA ASN A 212 10.73 17.82 15.03
C ASN A 212 11.26 17.37 13.66
N VAL A 213 12.31 16.56 13.63
CA VAL A 213 12.96 16.07 12.41
C VAL A 213 12.84 14.55 12.37
N VAL A 214 12.50 14.03 11.19
CA VAL A 214 12.48 12.58 10.92
C VAL A 214 13.90 12.05 10.95
N GLN A 215 14.10 10.90 11.59
CA GLN A 215 15.43 10.33 11.76
C GLN A 215 15.51 8.96 11.10
N GLY A 216 16.64 8.65 10.47
CA GLY A 216 16.91 7.33 9.92
C GLY A 216 17.35 6.34 11.00
N LEU A 217 16.85 5.12 10.91
CA LEU A 217 17.25 3.97 11.70
C LEU A 217 17.62 2.84 10.73
N GLU A 218 18.80 2.26 10.90
CA GLU A 218 19.22 1.12 10.09
C GLU A 218 18.69 -0.17 10.74
N LEU A 219 18.04 -1.03 9.95
CA LEU A 219 17.47 -2.31 10.37
C LEU A 219 18.25 -3.45 9.72
N PHE A 220 18.93 -4.28 10.53
CA PHE A 220 19.70 -5.41 10.04
C PHE A 220 19.08 -6.73 10.48
N THR A 221 18.97 -7.69 9.55
CA THR A 221 18.66 -9.09 9.89
C THR A 221 19.96 -9.86 10.09
N PRO A 222 20.26 -10.39 11.29
CA PRO A 222 21.51 -11.08 11.56
C PRO A 222 21.74 -12.24 10.58
N ALA A 223 22.94 -12.29 10.00
CA ALA A 223 23.38 -13.31 9.04
C ALA A 223 22.59 -13.41 7.71
N ILE A 224 21.61 -12.52 7.46
CA ILE A 224 20.82 -12.51 6.22
C ILE A 224 20.90 -11.11 5.59
N GLN A 225 21.85 -10.93 4.66
CA GLN A 225 22.15 -9.63 4.07
C GLN A 225 20.98 -9.02 3.28
N SER A 226 20.15 -9.86 2.63
CA SER A 226 18.95 -9.39 1.92
C SER A 226 17.95 -8.72 2.86
N GLY A 227 18.00 -9.05 4.16
CA GLY A 227 17.12 -8.49 5.19
C GLY A 227 17.61 -7.17 5.77
N ASN A 228 18.48 -6.43 5.10
CA ASN A 228 18.86 -5.09 5.55
C ASN A 228 17.88 -4.07 4.97
N ALA A 229 17.41 -3.13 5.80
CA ALA A 229 16.51 -2.06 5.37
C ALA A 229 16.73 -0.80 6.22
N SER A 230 15.97 0.25 5.89
CA SER A 230 15.85 1.45 6.71
C SER A 230 14.51 1.47 7.44
N SER A 231 14.43 2.15 8.58
CA SER A 231 13.19 2.56 9.22
C SER A 231 13.30 4.05 9.58
N TYR A 232 12.15 4.72 9.65
CA TYR A 232 12.10 6.17 9.86
C TYR A 232 11.43 6.49 11.19
N LEU A 233 12.15 7.11 12.11
CA LEU A 233 11.63 7.59 13.39
C LEU A 233 10.90 8.91 13.14
N VAL A 234 9.57 8.88 13.14
CA VAL A 234 8.73 10.01 12.76
C VAL A 234 8.21 10.68 14.04
N PRO A 235 8.52 11.97 14.26
CA PRO A 235 8.02 12.70 15.43
C PRO A 235 6.49 12.78 15.49
N PRO A 236 5.88 12.96 16.67
CA PRO A 236 4.42 13.08 16.83
C PRO A 236 3.79 14.19 16.00
N GLN A 237 4.50 15.29 15.77
CA GLN A 237 4.02 16.47 15.05
C GLN A 237 4.85 16.74 13.79
N GLY A 238 4.22 17.33 12.79
CA GLY A 238 4.82 17.64 11.49
C GLY A 238 3.90 17.23 10.34
N ILE A 239 4.44 17.23 9.12
CA ILE A 239 3.70 16.89 7.90
C ILE A 239 4.20 15.56 7.36
N THR A 240 3.29 14.66 6.98
CA THR A 240 3.60 13.44 6.23
C THR A 240 3.01 13.59 4.83
N LEU A 241 3.85 13.45 3.81
CA LEU A 241 3.42 13.27 2.42
C LEU A 241 3.20 11.78 2.17
N VAL A 242 1.95 11.37 1.98
CA VAL A 242 1.61 10.05 1.48
C VAL A 242 1.54 10.12 -0.03
N ALA A 243 2.50 9.51 -0.71
CA ALA A 243 2.58 9.50 -2.16
C ALA A 243 2.27 8.11 -2.72
N ASP A 244 1.31 8.02 -3.64
CA ASP A 244 1.26 6.88 -4.55
C ASP A 244 2.50 6.85 -5.45
N ILE A 245 2.75 5.75 -6.16
CA ILE A 245 3.93 5.56 -7.00
C ILE A 245 3.54 5.52 -8.47
N ASP A 246 2.60 4.64 -8.83
CA ASP A 246 2.22 4.42 -10.23
C ASP A 246 1.46 5.61 -10.81
N ASP A 247 1.85 6.05 -12.01
CA ASP A 247 1.27 7.20 -12.72
C ASP A 247 1.30 8.54 -11.99
N ILE A 248 2.07 8.65 -10.90
CA ILE A 248 2.35 9.91 -10.22
C ILE A 248 3.85 10.15 -9.96
N LEU A 249 4.60 9.12 -9.54
CA LEU A 249 6.06 9.19 -9.38
C LEU A 249 6.79 8.47 -10.51
N ARG A 250 6.13 7.52 -11.19
CA ARG A 250 6.64 6.87 -12.39
C ARG A 250 5.58 6.79 -13.47
N VAL A 251 6.05 6.63 -14.71
CA VAL A 251 5.18 6.33 -15.84
C VAL A 251 4.86 4.83 -15.83
N THR A 252 3.60 4.48 -15.58
CA THR A 252 3.14 3.08 -15.62
C THR A 252 2.09 2.89 -16.71
N ARG A 253 1.14 3.83 -16.82
CA ARG A 253 0.01 3.84 -17.73
C ARG A 253 -0.96 2.70 -17.41
N ILE A 254 -1.38 2.57 -16.16
CA ILE A 254 -2.28 1.49 -15.71
C ILE A 254 -3.62 1.51 -16.46
N TYR A 255 -4.02 2.68 -16.94
CA TYR A 255 -5.21 2.91 -17.78
C TYR A 255 -5.03 2.39 -19.23
N GLN A 256 -3.86 1.88 -19.60
CA GLN A 256 -3.57 1.16 -20.84
C GLN A 256 -2.95 -0.21 -20.50
N PRO A 257 -3.75 -1.28 -20.38
CA PRO A 257 -3.29 -2.54 -19.79
C PRO A 257 -2.00 -3.11 -20.39
N ALA A 258 -1.85 -3.10 -21.72
CA ALA A 258 -0.63 -3.60 -22.38
C ALA A 258 0.62 -2.78 -22.01
N ASP A 259 0.51 -1.45 -21.97
CA ASP A 259 1.62 -0.58 -21.58
C ASP A 259 1.89 -0.70 -20.07
N GLY A 260 0.84 -0.76 -19.24
CA GLY A 260 0.92 -1.01 -17.80
C GLY A 260 1.72 -2.26 -17.45
N LEU A 261 1.45 -3.36 -18.16
CA LEU A 261 2.18 -4.62 -18.01
C LEU A 261 3.65 -4.47 -18.45
N ARG A 262 3.91 -3.90 -19.62
CA ARG A 262 5.29 -3.71 -20.12
C ARG A 262 6.10 -2.83 -19.16
N ASN A 263 5.55 -1.70 -18.72
CA ASN A 263 6.19 -0.75 -17.81
C ASN A 263 6.40 -1.30 -16.40
N SER A 264 5.61 -2.28 -15.97
CA SER A 264 5.74 -2.85 -14.63
C SER A 264 6.67 -4.05 -14.56
N PHE A 265 6.69 -4.87 -15.62
CA PHE A 265 7.37 -6.15 -15.60
C PHE A 265 8.64 -6.19 -16.45
N ALA A 266 8.76 -5.38 -17.51
CA ALA A 266 9.82 -5.61 -18.50
C ALA A 266 10.53 -4.35 -19.02
N LEU A 267 10.07 -3.15 -18.68
CA LEU A 267 10.72 -1.90 -19.05
C LEU A 267 11.25 -1.15 -17.80
N PRO A 268 12.39 -0.45 -17.91
CA PRO A 268 12.92 0.34 -16.81
C PRO A 268 11.90 1.34 -16.27
N TYR A 269 11.88 1.52 -14.95
CA TYR A 269 11.01 2.51 -14.32
C TYR A 269 11.53 3.91 -14.61
N VAL A 270 10.66 4.79 -15.08
CA VAL A 270 10.99 6.16 -15.50
C VAL A 270 10.22 7.15 -14.64
N PRO A 271 10.87 8.17 -14.04
CA PRO A 271 10.18 9.23 -13.32
C PRO A 271 9.17 9.96 -14.20
N TRP A 272 8.04 10.35 -13.61
CA TRP A 272 7.09 11.19 -14.33
C TRP A 272 7.59 12.64 -14.37
N MET A 273 8.05 13.07 -15.55
CA MET A 273 8.54 14.43 -15.80
C MET A 273 9.60 14.85 -14.74
N ASN A 274 9.51 16.07 -14.22
CA ASN A 274 10.38 16.65 -13.20
C ASN A 274 9.84 16.50 -11.76
N MET A 275 9.03 15.46 -11.51
CA MET A 275 8.55 15.17 -10.15
C MET A 275 9.69 14.94 -9.13
N PRO A 276 10.84 14.32 -9.48
CA PRO A 276 12.01 14.25 -8.60
C PRO A 276 12.44 15.60 -8.04
N GLU A 277 12.54 16.62 -8.89
CA GLU A 277 12.93 17.98 -8.51
C GLU A 277 11.90 18.64 -7.57
N VAL A 278 10.61 18.38 -7.81
CA VAL A 278 9.50 18.90 -6.98
C VAL A 278 9.58 18.35 -5.56
N LEU A 279 9.65 17.02 -5.40
CA LEU A 279 9.68 16.38 -4.09
C LEU A 279 10.96 16.72 -3.32
N LYS A 280 12.11 16.79 -4.01
CA LYS A 280 13.36 17.29 -3.43
C LYS A 280 13.24 18.75 -2.97
N GLY A 281 12.57 19.59 -3.76
CA GLY A 281 12.29 20.98 -3.40
C GLY A 281 11.39 21.11 -2.17
N TRP A 282 10.46 20.18 -1.94
CA TRP A 282 9.63 20.13 -0.73
C TRP A 282 10.41 19.62 0.49
N GLU A 283 11.22 18.57 0.33
CA GLU A 283 12.11 18.07 1.39
C GLU A 283 12.99 19.19 1.97
N GLN A 284 13.52 20.05 1.11
CA GLN A 284 14.39 21.16 1.50
C GLN A 284 13.67 22.32 2.21
N ARG A 285 12.39 22.55 1.88
CA ARG A 285 11.62 23.71 2.37
C ARG A 285 10.73 23.40 3.56
N VAL A 286 10.18 22.19 3.62
CA VAL A 286 9.21 21.79 4.64
C VAL A 286 9.95 21.04 5.74
N GLN A 287 10.29 21.75 6.82
CA GLN A 287 10.98 21.17 7.96
C GLN A 287 10.17 20.01 8.57
N GLY A 288 10.83 18.88 8.80
CA GLY A 288 10.20 17.72 9.43
C GLY A 288 9.21 16.98 8.52
N LEU A 289 9.22 17.24 7.22
CA LEU A 289 8.46 16.48 6.23
C LEU A 289 8.91 15.02 6.24
N HIS A 290 7.95 14.12 6.39
CA HIS A 290 8.15 12.68 6.24
C HIS A 290 7.55 12.23 4.90
N PHE A 291 8.33 11.54 4.09
CA PHE A 291 7.84 10.86 2.90
C PHE A 291 7.36 9.46 3.27
N HIS A 292 6.13 9.13 2.89
CA HIS A 292 5.55 7.81 3.05
C HIS A 292 4.99 7.36 1.70
N TYR A 293 5.58 6.32 1.12
CA TYR A 293 5.21 5.80 -0.19
C TYR A 293 4.19 4.68 -0.02
N LEU A 294 3.00 4.84 -0.59
CA LEU A 294 1.91 3.88 -0.45
C LEU A 294 1.54 3.33 -1.82
N THR A 295 1.79 2.05 -2.05
CA THR A 295 1.40 1.35 -3.28
C THR A 295 0.57 0.10 -2.96
N THR A 296 -0.25 -0.33 -3.92
CA THR A 296 -0.95 -1.63 -3.88
C THR A 296 -0.21 -2.74 -4.62
N THR A 297 1.04 -2.49 -5.00
CA THR A 297 1.94 -3.50 -5.55
C THR A 297 2.20 -4.62 -4.53
N PRO A 298 2.14 -5.90 -4.95
CA PRO A 298 2.41 -7.02 -4.04
C PRO A 298 3.82 -6.99 -3.46
N ILE A 299 3.94 -7.41 -2.18
CA ILE A 299 5.19 -7.38 -1.41
C ILE A 299 6.38 -7.94 -2.18
N LYS A 300 6.22 -9.07 -2.90
CA LYS A 300 7.27 -9.82 -3.61
C LYS A 300 8.10 -8.97 -4.59
N VAL A 301 7.55 -7.90 -5.17
CA VAL A 301 8.25 -7.04 -6.15
C VAL A 301 8.57 -5.65 -5.60
N THR A 302 8.39 -5.42 -4.31
CA THR A 302 8.61 -4.11 -3.69
C THR A 302 10.05 -3.63 -3.86
N GLN A 303 11.04 -4.52 -3.86
CA GLN A 303 12.46 -4.15 -4.04
C GLN A 303 12.71 -3.32 -5.32
N PHE A 304 11.95 -3.55 -6.39
CA PHE A 304 12.08 -2.78 -7.64
C PHE A 304 11.54 -1.36 -7.48
N TYR A 305 10.46 -1.21 -6.71
CA TYR A 305 9.88 0.08 -6.37
C TYR A 305 10.78 0.84 -5.40
N GLU A 306 11.30 0.19 -4.36
CA GLU A 306 12.25 0.78 -3.42
C GLU A 306 13.50 1.30 -4.14
N SER A 307 14.12 0.45 -4.98
CA SER A 307 15.32 0.81 -5.75
C SER A 307 15.07 2.02 -6.65
N PHE A 308 13.92 2.06 -7.33
CA PHE A 308 13.54 3.20 -8.17
C PHE A 308 13.27 4.46 -7.35
N ILE A 309 12.52 4.34 -6.26
CA ILE A 309 12.15 5.47 -5.42
C ILE A 309 13.39 6.09 -4.80
N TYR A 310 14.25 5.31 -4.14
CA TYR A 310 15.45 5.85 -3.49
C TYR A 310 16.53 6.31 -4.46
N ALA A 311 16.47 5.91 -5.74
CA ALA A 311 17.34 6.46 -6.78
C ALA A 311 16.90 7.86 -7.25
N ASN A 312 15.63 8.25 -7.07
CA ASN A 312 15.06 9.45 -7.70
C ASN A 312 14.37 10.40 -6.71
N TYR A 313 13.92 9.91 -5.56
CA TYR A 313 13.06 10.62 -4.62
C TYR A 313 13.63 10.57 -3.19
N PRO A 314 13.20 11.51 -2.32
CA PRO A 314 13.59 11.53 -0.91
C PRO A 314 13.39 10.20 -0.19
N LEU A 315 14.25 9.91 0.79
CA LEU A 315 14.11 8.72 1.62
C LEU A 315 12.81 8.78 2.44
N GLY A 316 12.17 7.63 2.61
CA GLY A 316 10.87 7.54 3.24
C GLY A 316 10.39 6.11 3.45
N SER A 317 9.39 5.94 4.30
CA SER A 317 8.81 4.63 4.62
C SER A 317 7.85 4.15 3.53
N PHE A 318 7.49 2.87 3.54
CA PHE A 318 6.63 2.23 2.57
C PHE A 318 5.45 1.54 3.23
N ASP A 319 4.30 1.61 2.57
CA ASP A 319 3.19 0.68 2.75
C ASP A 319 2.86 0.03 1.41
N ILE A 320 2.74 -1.30 1.43
CA ILE A 320 2.58 -2.14 0.24
C ILE A 320 1.38 -3.07 0.38
N ARG A 321 1.09 -3.85 -0.67
CA ARG A 321 0.06 -4.90 -0.59
C ARG A 321 0.62 -6.21 -0.03
N PRO A 322 0.09 -6.71 1.12
CA PRO A 322 0.46 -8.02 1.63
C PRO A 322 -0.03 -9.15 0.71
N LEU A 323 0.57 -10.35 0.81
CA LEU A 323 0.10 -11.54 0.09
C LEU A 323 -1.21 -12.10 0.69
N ASN A 324 -1.64 -11.60 1.85
CA ASN A 324 -2.85 -12.02 2.59
C ASN A 324 -4.20 -11.77 1.89
N LEU A 325 -4.22 -11.42 0.61
CA LEU A 325 -5.44 -10.96 -0.04
C LEU A 325 -5.65 -11.74 -1.33
N THR A 326 -6.67 -12.59 -1.31
CA THR A 326 -7.03 -13.50 -2.41
C THR A 326 -8.26 -13.05 -3.17
N THR A 327 -8.94 -11.99 -2.72
CA THR A 327 -10.14 -11.45 -3.39
C THR A 327 -9.92 -10.01 -3.86
N VAL A 328 -10.59 -9.65 -4.97
CA VAL A 328 -10.58 -8.29 -5.53
C VAL A 328 -11.01 -7.25 -4.49
N ASP A 329 -12.04 -7.55 -3.70
CA ASP A 329 -12.54 -6.65 -2.65
C ASP A 329 -11.48 -6.38 -1.57
N GLN A 330 -10.79 -7.43 -1.11
CA GLN A 330 -9.69 -7.30 -0.15
C GLN A 330 -8.56 -6.45 -0.70
N ILE A 331 -8.20 -6.63 -1.98
CA ILE A 331 -7.17 -5.85 -2.66
C ILE A 331 -7.55 -4.37 -2.69
N PHE A 332 -8.78 -4.02 -3.05
CA PHE A 332 -9.26 -2.64 -3.05
C PHE A 332 -9.36 -2.02 -1.64
N GLN A 333 -9.35 -2.83 -0.58
CA GLN A 333 -9.27 -2.31 0.79
C GLN A 333 -7.84 -2.06 1.27
N VAL A 334 -6.79 -2.55 0.59
CA VAL A 334 -5.39 -2.41 1.05
C VAL A 334 -5.04 -0.95 1.31
N ARG A 335 -5.31 -0.09 0.33
CA ARG A 335 -4.99 1.33 0.42
C ARG A 335 -5.73 1.96 1.60
N LYS A 336 -7.01 1.63 1.78
CA LYS A 336 -7.80 2.07 2.92
C LYS A 336 -7.17 1.62 4.25
N VAL A 337 -6.84 0.34 4.39
CA VAL A 337 -6.25 -0.22 5.61
C VAL A 337 -4.92 0.46 5.95
N ASN A 338 -4.05 0.66 4.95
CA ASN A 338 -2.76 1.31 5.14
C ASN A 338 -2.92 2.80 5.49
N LEU A 339 -3.83 3.52 4.81
CA LEU A 339 -4.17 4.91 5.16
C LEU A 339 -4.69 5.03 6.60
N HIS A 340 -5.64 4.20 7.00
CA HIS A 340 -6.13 4.19 8.38
C HIS A 340 -4.99 3.95 9.38
N ARG A 341 -4.15 2.94 9.13
CA ARG A 341 -3.01 2.63 10.00
C ARG A 341 -2.10 3.84 10.19
N VAL A 342 -1.66 4.50 9.12
CA VAL A 342 -0.71 5.62 9.25
C VAL A 342 -1.35 6.85 9.92
N PHE A 343 -2.63 7.15 9.64
CA PHE A 343 -3.36 8.25 10.29
C PHE A 343 -3.61 7.97 11.79
N GLU A 344 -3.99 6.75 12.14
CA GLU A 344 -4.18 6.33 13.54
C GLU A 344 -2.85 6.29 14.31
N THR A 345 -1.75 5.94 13.63
CA THR A 345 -0.42 5.90 14.23
C THR A 345 0.09 7.31 14.58
N PHE A 346 -0.25 8.32 13.78
CA PHE A 346 0.24 9.70 13.91
C PHE A 346 -0.89 10.72 14.05
N PRO A 347 -1.69 10.68 15.13
CA PRO A 347 -2.92 11.47 15.26
C PRO A 347 -2.70 12.99 15.33
N GLN A 348 -1.47 13.44 15.57
CA GLN A 348 -1.10 14.86 15.66
C GLN A 348 -0.39 15.38 14.41
N ARG A 349 -0.09 14.53 13.43
CA ARG A 349 0.52 14.97 12.16
C ARG A 349 -0.54 15.47 11.18
N LYS A 350 -0.11 16.33 10.28
CA LYS A 350 -0.88 16.70 9.09
C LYS A 350 -0.48 15.83 7.91
N PHE A 351 -1.41 15.52 7.04
CA PHE A 351 -1.20 14.66 5.89
C PHE A 351 -1.44 15.40 4.58
N VAL A 352 -0.47 15.30 3.68
CA VAL A 352 -0.61 15.65 2.27
C VAL A 352 -0.73 14.34 1.51
N LEU A 353 -1.81 14.18 0.74
CA LEU A 353 -2.06 12.98 -0.05
C LEU A 353 -1.78 13.30 -1.53
N LEU A 354 -0.81 12.62 -2.14
CA LEU A 354 -0.37 12.84 -3.52
C LEU A 354 -0.60 11.59 -4.36
N ALA A 355 -1.39 11.72 -5.41
CA ALA A 355 -1.79 10.59 -6.25
C ALA A 355 -2.23 11.05 -7.64
N ASP A 356 -2.83 10.15 -8.41
CA ASP A 356 -3.36 10.37 -9.75
C ASP A 356 -4.84 9.97 -9.86
N THR A 357 -5.50 10.34 -10.96
CA THR A 357 -6.93 10.07 -11.18
C THR A 357 -7.24 8.70 -11.80
N SER A 358 -6.24 7.93 -12.23
CA SER A 358 -6.46 6.63 -12.90
C SER A 358 -6.73 5.46 -11.94
N ASN A 359 -6.56 5.67 -10.63
CA ASN A 359 -6.88 4.71 -9.58
C ASN A 359 -8.25 5.02 -8.93
N GLY A 360 -9.25 4.16 -9.18
CA GLY A 360 -10.60 4.35 -8.66
C GLY A 360 -10.70 4.30 -7.13
N ASP A 361 -9.84 3.54 -6.46
CA ASP A 361 -9.79 3.49 -4.99
C ASP A 361 -9.29 4.81 -4.40
N ILE A 362 -8.27 5.46 -4.98
CA ILE A 362 -7.78 6.79 -4.57
C ILE A 362 -8.91 7.81 -4.56
N MET A 363 -9.65 7.87 -5.66
CA MET A 363 -10.75 8.82 -5.86
C MET A 363 -11.87 8.67 -4.83
N LYS A 364 -11.96 7.49 -4.20
CA LYS A 364 -12.89 7.22 -3.10
C LYS A 364 -12.25 7.42 -1.71
N GLN A 365 -11.07 6.87 -1.48
CA GLN A 365 -10.48 6.80 -0.16
C GLN A 365 -9.90 8.14 0.29
N TYR A 366 -9.19 8.87 -0.58
CA TYR A 366 -8.54 10.13 -0.21
C TYR A 366 -9.53 11.20 0.28
N PRO A 367 -10.63 11.49 -0.44
CA PRO A 367 -11.64 12.42 0.09
C PRO A 367 -12.31 11.89 1.38
N ALA A 368 -12.50 10.57 1.50
CA ALA A 368 -13.06 9.98 2.71
C ALA A 368 -12.16 10.19 3.96
N MET A 369 -10.84 10.28 3.80
CA MET A 369 -9.92 10.57 4.92
C MET A 369 -10.21 11.93 5.57
N VAL A 370 -10.70 12.92 4.81
CA VAL A 370 -11.03 14.26 5.35
C VAL A 370 -12.13 14.18 6.41
N THR A 371 -13.15 13.37 6.15
CA THR A 371 -14.29 13.21 7.07
C THR A 371 -14.01 12.22 8.18
N GLN A 372 -13.22 11.17 7.90
CA GLN A 372 -12.87 10.13 8.88
C GLN A 372 -11.81 10.58 9.89
N PHE A 373 -10.90 11.47 9.48
CA PHE A 373 -9.85 12.03 10.33
C PHE A 373 -9.89 13.58 10.31
N PRO A 374 -10.93 14.20 10.89
CA PRO A 374 -11.14 15.63 10.83
C PRO A 374 -9.91 16.42 11.29
N GLY A 375 -9.46 17.33 10.43
CA GLY A 375 -8.33 18.19 10.70
C GLY A 375 -6.95 17.57 10.48
N GLN A 376 -6.81 16.28 10.16
CA GLN A 376 -5.50 15.69 9.83
C GLN A 376 -5.12 15.86 8.36
N VAL A 377 -6.07 15.70 7.43
CA VAL A 377 -5.79 15.93 6.00
C VAL A 377 -5.63 17.42 5.75
N GLN A 378 -4.45 17.81 5.25
CA GLN A 378 -4.15 19.18 4.87
C GLN A 378 -4.43 19.41 3.39
N CYS A 379 -3.81 18.58 2.52
CA CYS A 379 -3.97 18.71 1.07
C CYS A 379 -4.23 17.35 0.41
N ILE A 380 -5.02 17.35 -0.66
CA ILE A 380 -5.19 16.25 -1.60
C ILE A 380 -4.78 16.73 -2.98
N LEU A 381 -3.66 16.23 -3.50
CA LEU A 381 -3.07 16.62 -4.78
C LEU A 381 -3.22 15.45 -5.75
N LEU A 382 -3.98 15.66 -6.82
CA LEU A 382 -4.31 14.62 -7.81
C LEU A 382 -3.83 15.02 -9.19
N ARG A 383 -2.89 14.27 -9.77
CA ARG A 383 -2.57 14.38 -11.18
C ARG A 383 -3.79 13.97 -11.99
N ASN A 384 -4.32 14.89 -12.79
CA ASN A 384 -5.40 14.61 -13.73
C ASN A 384 -4.83 13.94 -14.98
N THR A 385 -4.68 12.62 -14.93
CA THR A 385 -4.13 11.80 -16.02
C THR A 385 -4.94 11.89 -17.30
N SER A 386 -6.27 12.07 -17.22
CA SER A 386 -7.12 12.26 -18.41
C SER A 386 -6.84 13.58 -19.14
N ALA A 387 -6.31 14.58 -18.44
CA ALA A 387 -5.94 15.87 -19.02
C ALA A 387 -4.51 15.90 -19.59
N THR A 388 -3.64 14.97 -19.17
CA THR A 388 -2.23 14.96 -19.54
C THR A 388 -1.92 13.87 -20.56
N ASP A 389 -2.64 12.76 -20.51
CA ASP A 389 -2.32 11.55 -21.24
C ASP A 389 -3.49 11.24 -22.17
N SER A 390 -3.32 11.55 -23.46
CA SER A 390 -4.39 11.38 -24.48
C SER A 390 -4.89 9.94 -24.62
N GLY A 391 -4.11 8.99 -24.12
CA GLY A 391 -4.45 7.58 -24.07
C GLY A 391 -5.32 7.16 -22.89
N ASN A 392 -5.56 8.05 -21.92
CA ASN A 392 -6.39 7.79 -20.76
C ASN A 392 -7.84 8.23 -21.00
N ASN A 393 -8.72 7.25 -21.18
CA ASN A 393 -10.16 7.45 -21.28
C ASN A 393 -10.92 6.80 -20.10
N PHE A 394 -10.22 6.54 -19.00
CA PHE A 394 -10.79 5.91 -17.83
C PHE A 394 -11.56 6.95 -17.00
N PRO A 395 -12.87 6.79 -16.82
CA PRO A 395 -13.65 7.76 -16.07
C PRO A 395 -13.37 7.63 -14.57
N TYR A 396 -13.39 8.75 -13.87
CA TYR A 396 -13.21 8.82 -12.42
C TYR A 396 -14.33 9.63 -11.77
N ASP A 397 -14.75 9.19 -10.58
CA ASP A 397 -15.82 9.83 -9.81
C ASP A 397 -15.25 10.93 -8.90
N THR A 398 -15.79 12.14 -9.00
CA THR A 398 -15.42 13.27 -8.13
C THR A 398 -16.45 13.59 -7.04
N SER A 399 -17.52 12.78 -6.92
CA SER A 399 -18.60 13.00 -5.95
C SER A 399 -18.13 13.06 -4.50
N GLY A 400 -17.08 12.32 -4.16
CA GLY A 400 -16.46 12.33 -2.82
C GLY A 400 -15.90 13.70 -2.39
N PHE A 401 -15.67 14.62 -3.32
CA PHE A 401 -15.13 15.96 -3.05
C PHE A 401 -16.20 17.02 -2.79
N LYS A 402 -17.50 16.69 -2.96
CA LYS A 402 -18.61 17.66 -2.95
C LYS A 402 -18.67 18.53 -1.70
N ASP A 403 -18.45 17.92 -0.54
CA ASP A 403 -18.56 18.58 0.76
C ASP A 403 -17.19 18.88 1.39
N ILE A 404 -16.12 18.79 0.60
CA ILE A 404 -14.75 19.13 1.02
C ILE A 404 -14.46 20.58 0.61
N ASP A 405 -13.82 21.34 1.48
CA ASP A 405 -13.39 22.70 1.15
C ASP A 405 -12.47 22.66 -0.10
N ASN A 406 -12.80 23.48 -1.11
CA ASN A 406 -12.04 23.51 -2.36
C ASN A 406 -10.60 24.01 -2.21
N SER A 407 -10.23 24.53 -1.04
CA SER A 407 -8.85 24.83 -0.68
C SER A 407 -8.07 23.59 -0.24
N THR A 408 -8.73 22.49 0.12
CA THR A 408 -8.09 21.25 0.59
C THR A 408 -7.62 20.34 -0.55
N TYR A 409 -8.09 20.53 -1.79
CA TYR A 409 -7.72 19.66 -2.90
C TYR A 409 -7.37 20.42 -4.18
N MET A 410 -6.55 19.79 -5.02
CA MET A 410 -6.12 20.33 -6.30
C MET A 410 -5.92 19.20 -7.31
N PHE A 411 -6.63 19.29 -8.43
CA PHE A 411 -6.37 18.51 -9.63
C PHE A 411 -5.37 19.27 -10.50
N PHE A 412 -4.19 18.70 -10.71
CA PHE A 412 -3.10 19.35 -11.42
C PHE A 412 -2.67 18.55 -12.66
N ARG A 413 -1.89 19.14 -13.57
CA ARG A 413 -1.52 18.52 -14.85
C ARG A 413 -0.03 18.24 -14.96
N THR A 414 0.82 19.09 -14.42
CA THR A 414 2.28 18.86 -14.46
C THR A 414 2.89 19.04 -13.07
N PRO A 415 4.06 18.46 -12.77
CA PRO A 415 4.70 18.69 -11.47
C PRO A 415 4.93 20.18 -11.15
N ASP A 416 5.17 21.00 -12.18
CA ASP A 416 5.32 22.46 -12.04
C ASP A 416 4.09 23.16 -11.45
N ASP A 417 2.89 22.62 -11.66
CA ASP A 417 1.65 23.17 -11.11
C ASP A 417 1.67 23.15 -9.56
N ILE A 418 2.34 22.18 -8.95
CA ILE A 418 2.42 21.96 -7.50
C ILE A 418 3.79 22.30 -6.90
N ALA A 419 4.81 22.53 -7.73
CA ALA A 419 6.18 22.81 -7.29
C ALA A 419 6.28 23.96 -6.28
N GLY A 420 5.47 25.01 -6.48
CA GLY A 420 5.46 26.21 -5.64
C GLY A 420 4.73 26.07 -4.30
N LEU A 421 4.02 24.97 -4.04
CA LEU A 421 3.26 24.81 -2.79
C LEU A 421 4.18 24.78 -1.56
N ASP A 422 3.70 25.40 -0.48
CA ASP A 422 4.36 25.43 0.83
C ASP A 422 3.38 24.97 1.92
N PHE A 423 3.49 23.70 2.26
CA PHE A 423 2.62 23.05 3.23
C PHE A 423 2.80 23.60 4.65
N SER A 424 3.91 24.26 4.97
CA SER A 424 4.09 24.87 6.30
C SER A 424 3.12 26.04 6.55
N ARG A 425 2.61 26.65 5.47
CA ARG A 425 1.62 27.73 5.49
C ARG A 425 0.19 27.26 5.24
N GLY A 426 0.00 25.95 5.02
CA GLY A 426 -1.28 25.39 4.60
C GLY A 426 -1.58 25.56 3.11
N ASP A 427 -0.58 25.86 2.27
CA ASP A 427 -0.81 26.05 0.84
C ASP A 427 -1.08 24.72 0.15
N CYS A 428 -2.30 24.53 -0.35
CA CYS A 428 -2.71 23.31 -1.06
C CYS A 428 -3.15 23.56 -2.50
N ARG A 429 -3.12 24.83 -2.95
CA ARG A 429 -3.66 25.22 -4.25
C ARG A 429 -2.81 26.25 -4.94
N ASN A 430 -2.54 26.02 -6.22
CA ASN A 430 -2.01 27.04 -7.12
C ASN A 430 -3.17 27.68 -7.90
N ALA A 431 -3.45 28.96 -7.63
CA ALA A 431 -4.58 29.68 -8.23
C ALA A 431 -4.47 29.84 -9.76
N SER A 432 -3.29 29.69 -10.36
CA SER A 432 -3.12 29.74 -11.82
C SER A 432 -3.61 28.48 -12.53
N VAL A 433 -3.86 27.39 -11.80
CA VAL A 433 -4.28 26.10 -12.34
C VAL A 433 -5.80 25.97 -12.24
N PRO A 434 -6.52 26.01 -13.38
CA PRO A 434 -7.98 25.93 -13.37
C PRO A 434 -8.45 24.62 -12.75
N GLN A 435 -9.43 24.70 -11.87
CA GLN A 435 -10.11 23.55 -11.29
C GLN A 435 -11.48 23.42 -11.97
N ASN A 436 -11.79 22.24 -12.50
CA ASN A 436 -13.10 21.93 -13.07
C ASN A 436 -13.56 20.60 -12.47
N VAL A 437 -14.14 20.68 -11.28
CA VAL A 437 -14.65 19.52 -10.53
C VAL A 437 -16.17 19.61 -10.51
N THR A 438 -16.84 18.66 -11.16
CA THR A 438 -18.29 18.63 -11.33
C THR A 438 -19.00 17.91 -10.17
N PHE A 439 -18.25 17.19 -9.34
CA PHE A 439 -18.79 16.25 -8.34
C PHE A 439 -19.62 15.12 -8.94
N GLU A 440 -19.34 14.80 -10.21
CA GLU A 440 -19.86 13.66 -10.96
C GLU A 440 -18.67 12.89 -11.57
N TYR A 441 -18.97 11.90 -12.41
CA TYR A 441 -17.95 11.25 -13.23
C TYR A 441 -17.33 12.21 -14.25
N GLN A 442 -16.01 12.19 -14.36
CA GLN A 442 -15.22 12.96 -15.31
C GLN A 442 -14.23 12.04 -16.07
N GLY A 443 -13.56 12.55 -17.11
CA GLY A 443 -12.61 11.76 -17.90
C GLY A 443 -13.27 10.81 -18.91
N LEU A 444 -14.53 11.07 -19.27
CA LEU A 444 -15.27 10.27 -20.25
C LEU A 444 -14.67 10.42 -21.66
N PRO A 445 -14.65 9.35 -22.48
CA PRO A 445 -14.18 9.41 -23.86
C PRO A 445 -14.89 10.50 -24.67
N SER A 446 -14.13 11.23 -25.49
CA SER A 446 -14.61 12.38 -26.29
C SER A 446 -15.72 12.06 -27.31
N ILE A 447 -15.93 10.79 -27.63
CA ILE A 447 -17.09 10.28 -28.40
C ILE A 447 -18.44 10.47 -27.69
N LEU A 448 -18.44 10.82 -26.39
CA LEU A 448 -19.67 10.95 -25.59
C LEU A 448 -20.19 12.38 -25.42
N GLY A 449 -19.43 13.40 -25.85
CA GLY A 449 -19.82 14.82 -25.78
C GLY A 449 -19.92 15.38 -24.34
N ASN A 450 -19.68 16.69 -24.20
CA ASN A 450 -19.67 17.40 -22.90
C ASN A 450 -21.05 17.57 -22.22
N SER A 451 -22.09 16.84 -22.65
CA SER A 451 -23.49 17.09 -22.24
C SER A 451 -24.15 15.93 -21.48
N ALA A 452 -23.42 14.87 -21.11
CA ALA A 452 -23.97 13.78 -20.33
C ALA A 452 -24.00 14.14 -18.83
N VAL A 453 -24.97 14.95 -18.41
CA VAL A 453 -25.33 15.12 -16.99
C VAL A 453 -25.99 13.81 -16.53
N PHE A 454 -25.35 13.08 -15.64
CA PHE A 454 -25.88 11.81 -15.12
C PHE A 454 -26.74 12.07 -13.88
N SER A 455 -28.04 12.31 -14.09
CA SER A 455 -29.00 12.35 -12.97
C SER A 455 -29.12 10.95 -12.34
N GLN A 456 -28.84 10.83 -11.05
CA GLN A 456 -29.14 9.60 -10.29
C GLN A 456 -30.63 9.28 -10.39
N PRO A 457 -31.05 8.07 -10.81
CA PRO A 457 -32.45 7.70 -10.74
C PRO A 457 -32.80 7.39 -9.28
N ASN A 458 -33.79 8.10 -8.74
CA ASN A 458 -34.49 7.69 -7.53
C ASN A 458 -35.15 6.33 -7.78
N ILE A 459 -34.55 5.25 -7.30
CA ILE A 459 -35.14 3.91 -7.39
C ILE A 459 -36.17 3.75 -6.27
N ILE A 460 -37.44 4.00 -6.60
CA ILE A 460 -38.57 3.44 -5.87
C ILE A 460 -38.59 1.94 -6.16
N LEU A 461 -38.39 1.12 -5.13
CA LEU A 461 -38.49 -0.33 -5.16
C LEU A 461 -39.88 -0.79 -5.63
N ALA A 462 -39.92 -1.52 -6.75
CA ALA A 462 -41.02 -2.40 -7.11
C ALA A 462 -40.47 -3.83 -7.26
N PRO A 463 -41.09 -4.87 -6.66
CA PRO A 463 -40.57 -6.24 -6.73
C PRO A 463 -41.08 -6.91 -8.01
N LEU A 464 -40.20 -7.48 -8.82
CA LEU A 464 -40.61 -8.36 -9.92
C LEU A 464 -39.68 -9.57 -10.04
N MET A 465 -40.19 -10.66 -9.47
CA MET A 465 -40.20 -12.06 -9.93
C MET A 465 -38.95 -12.61 -10.64
N ILE A 466 -38.30 -13.53 -9.93
CA ILE A 466 -37.30 -14.48 -10.42
C ILE A 466 -38.01 -15.60 -11.19
N SER A 467 -37.57 -15.90 -12.42
CA SER A 467 -37.75 -17.23 -13.04
C SER A 467 -36.73 -17.50 -14.14
N PHE A 468 -36.00 -18.62 -13.94
CA PHE A 468 -35.44 -19.57 -14.91
C PHE A 468 -34.43 -19.11 -15.99
N LEU A 469 -33.20 -19.66 -15.95
CA LEU A 469 -32.84 -20.82 -16.78
C LEU A 469 -31.52 -21.48 -16.32
N ILE A 470 -31.57 -22.81 -16.16
CA ILE A 470 -30.44 -23.74 -16.03
C ILE A 470 -30.11 -24.25 -17.44
N THR A 471 -28.81 -24.39 -17.73
CA THR A 471 -28.12 -25.40 -18.57
C THR A 471 -27.19 -24.78 -19.64
N LEU A 472 -25.88 -24.99 -19.48
CA LEU A 472 -25.05 -25.85 -20.33
C LEU A 472 -23.58 -25.67 -19.89
N PHE A 473 -22.96 -26.74 -19.39
CA PHE A 473 -21.76 -27.40 -19.94
C PHE A 473 -21.26 -28.40 -18.90
N ALA A 474 -21.40 -29.67 -19.27
CA ALA A 474 -20.73 -30.82 -18.67
C ALA A 474 -19.32 -30.96 -19.24
#